data_AF-A0A9X3EHR2-F1
#
_entry.id   AF-A0A9X3EHR2-F1
#
_cell.length_a   1.000
_cell.length_b   1.000
_cell.length_c   1.000
_cell.angle_alpha   90.00
_cell.angle_beta   90.00
_cell.angle_gamma   90.00
#
_symmetry.space_group_name_H-M   'P 1'
#
loop_
_entity.id
_entity.type
_entity.pdbx_description
1 polymer ?
#
loop_
_entity_poly.entity_id
_entity_poly.type
_entity_poly.pdbx_seq_one_letter_code
_entity_poly.pdbx_strand_id
1 'polypeptide(L)'
;MATLTVTKDKGGVSRPEGMTVIEPALVVPLTKLKAIGKQAGLDGVFVADLVSALAMHERHAARVAAAAAEQTARPKRRKVYEKLAQLHAERTGALESLLVKLKLPALYVSPASRAAGNMVGALAQAPLLAGSVDAEGRECMLLDVAFLLAEQSLANTEALTAVAAAATASTTRTTLVKTAKLLAANVALFEKVRALRKASIVQAARKK
;
A
#
# COMPACT_ATOMS: atom_id res chain seq x y z
N MET A 1 -0.32 8.06 14.29
CA MET A 1 -0.41 6.58 14.20
C MET A 1 -1.11 6.24 12.90
N ALA A 2 -0.58 5.32 12.09
CA ALA A 2 -1.17 4.97 10.79
C ALA A 2 -2.47 4.17 10.97
N THR A 3 -3.48 4.39 10.12
CA THR A 3 -4.76 3.67 10.20
C THR A 3 -4.79 2.50 9.22
N LEU A 4 -4.74 1.26 9.73
CA LEU A 4 -4.69 0.04 8.89
C LEU A 4 -6.05 -0.47 8.41
N THR A 5 -7.14 -0.06 9.07
CA THR A 5 -8.51 -0.42 8.68
C THR A 5 -9.34 0.84 8.62
N VAL A 6 -9.79 1.21 7.42
CA VAL A 6 -10.65 2.37 7.20
C VAL A 6 -12.11 1.95 7.38
N THR A 7 -12.83 2.66 8.24
CA THR A 7 -14.24 2.40 8.56
C THR A 7 -14.97 3.73 8.74
N LYS A 8 -16.32 3.71 8.70
CA LYS A 8 -17.15 4.90 8.90
C LYS A 8 -16.88 5.56 10.26
N ASP A 9 -16.86 4.76 11.33
CA ASP A 9 -16.61 5.19 12.72
C ASP A 9 -15.22 5.82 12.91
N LYS A 10 -14.25 5.48 12.06
CA LYS A 10 -12.91 6.08 12.06
C LYS A 10 -12.80 7.34 11.19
N GLY A 11 -13.87 7.76 10.53
CA GLY A 11 -13.89 8.93 9.65
C GLY A 11 -13.54 8.63 8.19
N GLY A 12 -13.74 7.39 7.73
CA GLY A 12 -13.60 7.02 6.32
C GLY A 12 -14.58 7.78 5.42
N VAL A 13 -14.09 8.35 4.32
CA VAL A 13 -14.90 9.12 3.34
C VAL A 13 -14.60 8.66 1.91
N SER A 14 -15.50 8.90 0.96
CA SER A 14 -15.34 8.43 -0.43
C SER A 14 -15.94 9.41 -1.44
N ARG A 15 -15.62 9.23 -2.72
CA ARG A 15 -16.33 9.88 -3.84
C ARG A 15 -17.54 9.01 -4.25
N PRO A 16 -18.74 9.57 -4.44
CA PRO A 16 -19.84 8.83 -5.07
C PRO A 16 -19.49 8.48 -6.52
N GLU A 17 -19.69 7.23 -6.90
CA GLU A 17 -19.71 6.79 -8.30
C GLU A 17 -21.10 6.27 -8.63
N GLY A 18 -21.52 6.35 -9.89
CA GLY A 18 -22.91 6.21 -10.38
C GLY A 18 -23.71 4.95 -9.97
N MET A 19 -23.15 4.03 -9.18
CA MET A 19 -23.81 2.85 -8.61
C MET A 19 -23.80 2.78 -7.07
N THR A 20 -23.21 3.73 -6.33
CA THR A 20 -23.16 3.69 -4.85
C THR A 20 -23.66 4.98 -4.22
N VAL A 21 -24.72 4.90 -3.40
CA VAL A 21 -25.15 5.98 -2.51
C VAL A 21 -24.21 6.04 -1.31
N ILE A 22 -23.66 7.21 -1.02
CA ILE A 22 -22.86 7.48 0.18
C ILE A 22 -23.57 8.56 1.00
N GLU A 23 -23.53 8.43 2.32
CA GLU A 23 -24.08 9.44 3.23
C GLU A 23 -23.48 10.82 2.91
N PRO A 24 -24.28 11.90 2.78
CA PRO A 24 -23.78 13.20 2.34
C PRO A 24 -22.59 13.73 3.14
N ALA A 25 -22.54 13.45 4.45
CA ALA A 25 -21.44 13.84 5.33
C ALA A 25 -20.10 13.18 5.00
N LEU A 26 -20.11 12.06 4.26
CA LEU A 26 -18.93 11.28 3.89
C LEU A 26 -18.51 11.51 2.43
N VAL A 27 -19.17 12.42 1.72
CA VAL A 27 -18.88 12.76 0.33
C VAL A 27 -17.71 13.74 0.26
N VAL A 28 -16.73 13.42 -0.58
CA VAL A 28 -15.79 14.43 -1.09
C VAL A 28 -16.31 14.98 -2.42
N PRO A 29 -16.66 16.28 -2.50
CA PRO A 29 -17.19 16.86 -3.74
C PRO A 29 -16.18 16.82 -4.89
N LEU A 30 -16.65 16.55 -6.10
CA LEU A 30 -15.78 16.51 -7.29
C LEU A 30 -15.09 17.86 -7.55
N THR A 31 -15.73 18.99 -7.24
CA THR A 31 -15.13 20.32 -7.34
C THR A 31 -13.91 20.46 -6.44
N LYS A 32 -13.96 19.89 -5.24
CA LYS A 32 -12.83 19.85 -4.30
C LYS A 32 -11.69 18.99 -4.85
N LEU A 33 -11.99 17.84 -5.46
CA LEU A 33 -10.99 16.97 -6.10
C LEU A 33 -10.32 17.65 -7.29
N LYS A 34 -11.09 18.29 -8.18
CA LYS A 34 -10.56 19.03 -9.35
C LYS A 34 -9.67 20.21 -8.97
N ALA A 35 -9.84 20.77 -7.77
CA ALA A 35 -8.98 21.86 -7.28
C ALA A 35 -7.59 21.36 -6.84
N ILE A 36 -7.44 20.07 -6.52
CA ILE A 36 -6.15 19.45 -6.17
C ILE A 36 -5.24 19.53 -7.39
N GLY A 37 -3.95 19.84 -7.18
CA GLY A 37 -2.97 19.78 -8.27
C GLY A 37 -3.12 20.85 -9.36
N LYS A 38 -4.15 21.70 -9.33
CA LYS A 38 -4.35 22.78 -10.32
C LYS A 38 -3.14 23.71 -10.43
N GLN A 39 -2.56 24.10 -9.29
CA GLN A 39 -1.34 24.91 -9.23
C GLN A 39 -0.09 24.18 -9.76
N ALA A 40 -0.16 22.86 -9.85
CA ALA A 40 0.91 21.98 -10.28
C ALA A 40 0.71 21.47 -11.71
N GLY A 41 -0.33 21.94 -12.42
CA GLY A 41 -0.67 21.43 -13.76
C GLY A 41 -1.07 19.95 -13.78
N LEU A 42 -1.53 19.40 -12.66
CA LEU A 42 -1.94 18.00 -12.54
C LEU A 42 -3.46 17.87 -12.52
N ASP A 43 -3.97 16.73 -13.00
CA ASP A 43 -5.35 16.32 -12.74
C ASP A 43 -5.50 15.91 -11.27
N GLY A 44 -6.16 16.78 -10.49
CA GLY A 44 -6.40 16.57 -9.08
C GLY A 44 -7.22 15.32 -8.74
N VAL A 45 -8.13 14.91 -9.62
CA VAL A 45 -8.94 13.70 -9.44
C VAL A 45 -8.04 12.48 -9.55
N PHE A 46 -7.24 12.42 -10.62
CA PHE A 46 -6.27 11.35 -10.82
C PHE A 46 -5.26 11.26 -9.66
N VAL A 47 -4.68 12.39 -9.25
CA VAL A 47 -3.71 12.43 -8.14
C VAL A 47 -4.34 11.95 -6.83
N ALA A 48 -5.56 12.38 -6.51
CA ALA A 48 -6.27 11.93 -5.32
C ALA A 48 -6.54 10.42 -5.34
N ASP A 49 -6.97 9.90 -6.50
CA ASP A 49 -7.28 8.49 -6.66
C ASP A 49 -6.03 7.62 -6.59
N LEU A 50 -4.93 8.06 -7.23
CA LEU A 50 -3.61 7.42 -7.13
C LEU A 50 -3.14 7.35 -5.67
N VAL A 51 -3.04 8.49 -4.98
CA VAL A 51 -2.54 8.53 -3.59
C VAL A 51 -3.41 7.69 -2.66
N SER A 52 -4.74 7.74 -2.83
CA SER A 52 -5.65 6.88 -2.06
C SER A 52 -5.40 5.39 -2.33
N ALA A 53 -5.16 5.00 -3.59
CA ALA A 53 -4.85 3.62 -3.96
C ALA A 53 -3.51 3.15 -3.39
N LEU A 54 -2.48 3.98 -3.44
CA LEU A 54 -1.19 3.69 -2.81
C LEU A 54 -1.37 3.48 -1.30
N ALA A 55 -2.12 4.37 -0.64
CA ALA A 55 -2.37 4.27 0.80
C ALA A 55 -3.11 2.97 1.15
N MET A 56 -4.09 2.56 0.33
CA MET A 56 -4.80 1.31 0.55
C MET A 56 -3.89 0.09 0.38
N HIS A 57 -3.05 0.07 -0.65
CA HIS A 57 -2.07 -0.99 -0.84
C HIS A 57 -1.18 -1.15 0.40
N GLU A 58 -0.57 -0.06 0.88
CA GLU A 58 0.33 -0.09 2.05
C GLU A 58 -0.41 -0.55 3.33
N ARG A 59 -1.65 -0.12 3.55
CA ARG A 59 -2.48 -0.57 4.69
C ARG A 59 -2.68 -2.07 4.70
N HIS A 60 -3.12 -2.61 3.56
CA HIS A 60 -3.37 -4.04 3.45
C HIS A 60 -2.06 -4.83 3.50
N ALA A 61 -1.00 -4.35 2.85
CA ALA A 61 0.32 -4.98 2.88
C ALA A 61 0.87 -5.09 4.31
N ALA A 62 0.70 -4.06 5.14
CA ALA A 62 1.10 -4.10 6.55
C ALA A 62 0.38 -5.22 7.31
N ARG A 63 -0.93 -5.37 7.11
CA ARG A 63 -1.74 -6.42 7.75
C ARG A 63 -1.35 -7.82 7.28
N VAL A 64 -1.14 -8.00 5.97
CA VAL A 64 -0.73 -9.29 5.41
C VAL A 64 0.67 -9.68 5.88
N ALA A 65 1.62 -8.73 5.94
CA ALA A 65 2.95 -8.97 6.48
C ALA A 65 2.90 -9.33 7.98
N ALA A 66 2.05 -8.67 8.77
CA ALA A 66 1.85 -9.03 10.18
C ALA A 66 1.30 -10.46 10.32
N ALA A 67 0.28 -10.83 9.52
CA ALA A 67 -0.24 -12.19 9.51
C ALA A 67 0.82 -13.22 9.08
N ALA A 68 1.66 -12.91 8.09
CA ALA A 68 2.77 -13.77 7.70
C ALA A 68 3.80 -13.97 8.82
N ALA A 69 4.07 -12.95 9.64
CA ALA A 69 4.96 -13.04 10.80
C ALA A 69 4.42 -14.00 11.89
N GLU A 70 3.12 -13.95 12.15
CA GLU A 70 2.45 -14.84 13.10
C GLU A 70 2.45 -16.29 12.62
N GLN A 71 2.32 -16.49 11.31
CA GLN A 71 2.13 -17.81 10.73
C GLN A 71 3.41 -18.56 10.36
N THR A 72 4.52 -17.86 10.13
CA THR A 72 5.78 -18.52 9.80
C THR A 72 6.34 -19.31 10.98
N ALA A 73 6.83 -20.51 10.68
CA ALA A 73 7.56 -21.36 11.61
C ALA A 73 9.06 -21.03 11.65
N ARG A 74 9.54 -20.10 10.80
CA ARG A 74 10.97 -19.78 10.63
C ARG A 74 11.31 -18.46 11.37
N PRO A 75 12.02 -18.49 12.52
CA PRO A 75 12.28 -17.28 13.32
C PRO A 75 13.01 -16.17 12.56
N LYS A 76 13.92 -16.54 11.64
CA LYS A 76 14.64 -15.57 10.79
C LYS A 76 13.71 -14.85 9.82
N ARG A 77 12.66 -15.51 9.32
CA ARG A 77 11.67 -14.94 8.39
C ARG A 77 10.64 -14.11 9.11
N ARG A 78 10.22 -14.52 10.32
CA ARG A 78 9.37 -13.72 11.20
C ARG A 78 9.88 -12.29 11.36
N LYS A 79 11.16 -12.13 11.69
CA LYS A 79 11.82 -10.81 11.81
C LYS A 79 11.80 -9.99 10.51
N VAL A 80 11.73 -10.63 9.34
CA VAL A 80 11.64 -9.94 8.05
C VAL A 80 10.21 -9.46 7.82
N TYR A 81 9.22 -10.31 8.10
CA TYR A 81 7.81 -9.96 7.97
C TYR A 81 7.38 -8.86 8.97
N GLU A 82 7.87 -8.90 10.22
CA GLU A 82 7.64 -7.84 11.20
C GLU A 82 8.18 -6.49 10.71
N LYS A 83 9.40 -6.48 10.14
CA LYS A 83 10.00 -5.28 9.56
C LYS A 83 9.23 -4.78 8.33
N LEU A 84 8.73 -5.68 7.49
CA LEU A 84 7.87 -5.30 6.37
C LEU A 84 6.56 -4.69 6.86
N ALA A 85 5.91 -5.31 7.85
CA ALA A 85 4.67 -4.80 8.44
C ALA A 85 4.87 -3.38 8.98
N GLN A 86 5.97 -3.15 9.71
CA GLN A 86 6.34 -1.83 10.20
C GLN A 86 6.56 -0.83 9.04
N LEU A 87 7.37 -1.21 8.04
CA LEU A 87 7.66 -0.32 6.90
C LEU A 87 6.40 0.08 6.13
N HIS A 88 5.51 -0.87 5.84
CA HIS A 88 4.23 -0.59 5.18
C HIS A 88 3.32 0.30 6.03
N ALA A 89 3.33 0.16 7.36
CA ALA A 89 2.60 1.05 8.26
C ALA A 89 3.17 2.48 8.27
N GLU A 90 4.50 2.63 8.26
CA GLU A 90 5.16 3.94 8.15
C GLU A 90 4.83 4.63 6.81
N ARG A 91 4.88 3.88 5.71
CA ARG A 91 4.50 4.35 4.36
C ARG A 91 3.03 4.75 4.28
N THR A 92 2.15 4.00 4.92
CA THR A 92 0.74 4.36 5.10
C THR A 92 0.62 5.74 5.76
N GLY A 93 1.31 5.96 6.88
CA GLY A 93 1.27 7.25 7.58
C GLY A 93 1.78 8.42 6.73
N ALA A 94 2.80 8.19 5.89
CA ALA A 94 3.30 9.19 4.94
C ALA A 94 2.26 9.54 3.86
N LEU A 95 1.55 8.55 3.33
CA LEU A 95 0.49 8.74 2.33
C LEU A 95 -0.78 9.37 2.93
N GLU A 96 -1.15 9.02 4.15
CA GLU A 96 -2.22 9.67 4.91
C GLU A 96 -1.91 11.16 5.13
N SER A 97 -0.67 11.45 5.52
CA SER A 97 -0.18 12.82 5.66
C SER A 97 -0.18 13.57 4.33
N LEU A 98 0.10 12.90 3.21
CA LEU A 98 0.02 13.48 1.87
C LEU A 98 -1.43 13.84 1.53
N LEU A 99 -2.40 12.95 1.76
CA LEU A 99 -3.82 13.25 1.54
C LEU A 99 -4.25 14.50 2.31
N VAL A 100 -3.88 14.63 3.59
CA VAL A 100 -4.18 15.83 4.40
C VAL A 100 -3.57 17.09 3.80
N LYS A 101 -2.32 17.04 3.34
CA LYS A 101 -1.65 18.18 2.70
C LYS A 101 -2.28 18.56 1.35
N LEU A 102 -2.84 17.58 0.64
CA LEU A 102 -3.68 17.79 -0.55
C LEU A 102 -5.12 18.24 -0.22
N LYS A 103 -5.38 18.62 1.05
CA LYS A 103 -6.69 19.07 1.56
C LYS A 103 -7.79 18.01 1.49
N LEU A 104 -7.40 16.74 1.45
CA LEU A 104 -8.29 15.59 1.57
C LEU A 104 -8.27 15.00 2.98
N PRO A 105 -9.34 14.32 3.42
CA PRO A 105 -9.28 13.54 4.64
C PRO A 105 -8.22 12.43 4.54
N ALA A 106 -7.52 12.15 5.63
CA ALA A 106 -6.48 11.12 5.69
C ALA A 106 -7.01 9.73 5.28
N LEU A 107 -8.29 9.47 5.55
CA LEU A 107 -8.97 8.21 5.25
C LEU A 107 -9.87 8.31 4.00
N TYR A 108 -9.50 9.17 3.04
CA TYR A 108 -10.16 9.21 1.73
C TYR A 108 -9.96 7.89 0.97
N VAL A 109 -11.07 7.30 0.52
CA VAL A 109 -11.13 6.04 -0.24
C VAL A 109 -11.71 6.31 -1.62
N SER A 110 -10.88 6.30 -2.66
CA SER A 110 -11.30 6.36 -4.07
C SER A 110 -11.81 5.00 -4.59
N PRO A 111 -12.49 4.96 -5.75
CA PRO A 111 -12.76 3.70 -6.45
C PRO A 111 -11.48 2.91 -6.77
N ALA A 112 -10.41 3.60 -7.20
CA ALA A 112 -9.11 2.98 -7.46
C ALA A 112 -8.52 2.33 -6.19
N SER A 113 -8.74 2.92 -5.02
CA SER A 113 -8.25 2.35 -3.77
C SER A 113 -9.03 1.13 -3.33
N ARG A 114 -10.33 1.05 -3.62
CA ARG A 114 -11.11 -0.19 -3.44
C ARG A 114 -10.55 -1.32 -4.30
N ALA A 115 -10.24 -1.05 -5.57
CA ALA A 115 -9.61 -2.02 -6.46
C ALA A 115 -8.24 -2.50 -5.92
N ALA A 116 -7.38 -1.56 -5.49
CA ALA A 116 -6.10 -1.89 -4.87
C ALA A 116 -6.26 -2.75 -3.60
N GLY A 117 -7.23 -2.43 -2.75
CA GLY A 117 -7.55 -3.24 -1.57
C GLY A 117 -7.97 -4.66 -1.90
N ASN A 118 -8.78 -4.84 -2.95
CA ASN A 118 -9.21 -6.17 -3.42
C ASN A 118 -8.04 -6.99 -3.98
N MET A 119 -7.12 -6.37 -4.73
CA MET A 119 -5.92 -7.05 -5.22
C MET A 119 -5.07 -7.61 -4.08
N VAL A 120 -4.83 -6.81 -3.03
CA VAL A 120 -4.09 -7.30 -1.86
C VAL A 120 -4.92 -8.30 -1.05
N GLY A 121 -6.24 -8.15 -1.00
CA GLY A 121 -7.16 -9.09 -0.37
C GLY A 121 -7.06 -10.50 -0.94
N ALA A 122 -6.83 -10.65 -2.24
CA ALA A 122 -6.58 -11.95 -2.86
C ALA A 122 -5.26 -12.58 -2.37
N LEU A 123 -4.19 -11.78 -2.22
CA LEU A 123 -2.91 -12.24 -1.67
C LEU A 123 -3.01 -12.62 -0.18
N ALA A 124 -3.89 -11.95 0.56
CA ALA A 124 -4.15 -12.22 1.98
C ALA A 124 -4.79 -13.60 2.24
N GLN A 125 -5.19 -14.33 1.20
CA GLN A 125 -5.73 -15.69 1.31
C GLN A 125 -4.63 -16.74 1.52
N ALA A 126 -3.40 -16.49 1.08
CA ALA A 126 -2.32 -17.47 1.21
C ALA A 126 -2.02 -17.89 2.67
N PRO A 127 -2.02 -16.98 3.66
CA PRO A 127 -1.99 -17.35 5.08
C PRO A 127 -3.15 -18.25 5.54
N LEU A 128 -4.30 -18.26 4.84
CA LEU A 128 -5.47 -19.06 5.22
C LEU A 128 -5.42 -20.50 4.69
N LEU A 129 -4.46 -20.83 3.80
CA LEU A 129 -4.28 -22.17 3.26
C LEU A 129 -3.55 -23.14 4.21
N ALA A 130 -3.38 -22.76 5.48
CA ALA A 130 -2.79 -23.60 6.51
C ALA A 130 -3.59 -24.93 6.62
N GLY A 131 -2.97 -26.04 6.22
CA GLY A 131 -3.58 -27.38 6.21
C GLY A 131 -3.83 -27.97 4.81
N SER A 132 -3.71 -27.18 3.74
CA SER A 132 -3.81 -27.65 2.34
C SER A 132 -2.46 -27.72 1.61
N VAL A 133 -1.38 -27.27 2.27
CA VAL A 133 -0.01 -27.24 1.75
C VAL A 133 0.95 -27.78 2.82
N ASP A 134 2.03 -28.42 2.38
CA ASP A 134 3.09 -28.85 3.29
C ASP A 134 3.81 -27.63 3.92
N ALA A 135 4.58 -27.89 4.98
CA ALA A 135 5.22 -26.83 5.74
C ALA A 135 6.23 -25.99 4.92
N GLU A 136 6.94 -26.60 3.96
CA GLU A 136 7.90 -25.87 3.12
C GLU A 136 7.17 -25.13 1.99
N GLY A 137 6.14 -25.73 1.39
CA GLY A 137 5.25 -25.08 0.43
C GLY A 137 4.60 -23.81 1.01
N ARG A 138 4.05 -23.89 2.23
CA ARG A 138 3.50 -22.74 2.95
C ARG A 138 4.54 -21.63 3.15
N GLU A 139 5.75 -22.02 3.54
CA GLU A 139 6.85 -21.10 3.79
C GLU A 139 7.32 -20.39 2.51
N CYS A 140 7.31 -21.06 1.36
CA CYS A 140 7.52 -20.46 0.05
C CYS A 140 6.38 -19.50 -0.32
N MET A 141 5.12 -19.88 -0.10
CA MET A 141 3.96 -19.02 -0.40
C MET A 141 3.98 -17.72 0.40
N LEU A 142 4.32 -17.76 1.69
CA LEU A 142 4.45 -16.54 2.50
C LEU A 142 5.53 -15.59 1.95
N LEU A 143 6.64 -16.14 1.43
CA LEU A 143 7.69 -15.35 0.78
C LEU A 143 7.25 -14.80 -0.58
N ASP A 144 6.48 -15.55 -1.36
CA ASP A 144 5.88 -15.08 -2.61
C ASP A 144 4.96 -13.89 -2.37
N VAL A 145 4.09 -13.98 -1.37
CA VAL A 145 3.21 -12.87 -0.97
C VAL A 145 4.02 -11.66 -0.53
N ALA A 146 4.99 -11.84 0.38
CA ALA A 146 5.84 -10.74 0.83
C ALA A 146 6.60 -10.07 -0.33
N PHE A 147 7.07 -10.86 -1.30
CA PHE A 147 7.71 -10.37 -2.51
C PHE A 147 6.75 -9.55 -3.38
N LEU A 148 5.56 -10.07 -3.70
CA LEU A 148 4.59 -9.36 -4.53
C LEU A 148 4.15 -8.02 -3.91
N LEU A 149 3.96 -7.98 -2.58
CA LEU A 149 3.66 -6.74 -1.86
C LEU A 149 4.82 -5.73 -1.93
N ALA A 150 6.05 -6.21 -1.80
CA ALA A 150 7.24 -5.38 -1.89
C ALA A 150 7.43 -4.78 -3.30
N GLU A 151 7.28 -5.60 -4.35
CA GLU A 151 7.40 -5.16 -5.75
C GLU A 151 6.31 -4.14 -6.11
N GLN A 152 5.06 -4.39 -5.73
CA GLN A 152 3.98 -3.44 -5.98
C GLN A 152 4.21 -2.12 -5.23
N SER A 153 4.74 -2.16 -3.99
CA SER A 153 5.14 -0.98 -3.23
C SER A 153 6.26 -0.18 -3.90
N LEU A 154 7.24 -0.85 -4.53
CA LEU A 154 8.28 -0.21 -5.34
C LEU A 154 7.68 0.48 -6.57
N ALA A 155 6.88 -0.25 -7.36
CA ALA A 155 6.21 0.31 -8.54
C ALA A 155 5.33 1.52 -8.19
N ASN A 156 4.61 1.46 -7.06
CA ASN A 156 3.81 2.57 -6.54
C ASN A 156 4.67 3.79 -6.18
N THR A 157 5.87 3.56 -5.65
CA THR A 157 6.84 4.63 -5.31
C THR A 157 7.37 5.30 -6.57
N GLU A 158 7.67 4.52 -7.60
CA GLU A 158 8.11 5.01 -8.91
C GLU A 158 7.01 5.84 -9.58
N ALA A 159 5.77 5.35 -9.57
CA ALA A 159 4.61 6.08 -10.09
C ALA A 159 4.42 7.43 -9.39
N LEU A 160 4.49 7.48 -8.06
CA LEU A 160 4.40 8.74 -7.32
C LEU A 160 5.56 9.69 -7.65
N THR A 161 6.76 9.14 -7.81
CA THR A 161 7.95 9.92 -8.19
C THR A 161 7.80 10.52 -9.58
N ALA A 162 7.29 9.76 -10.55
CA ALA A 162 7.04 10.23 -11.92
C ALA A 162 5.98 11.35 -11.94
N VAL A 163 4.88 11.18 -11.21
CA VAL A 163 3.85 12.23 -11.06
C VAL A 163 4.42 13.49 -10.41
N ALA A 164 5.25 13.33 -9.37
CA ALA A 164 5.91 14.46 -8.72
C ALA A 164 6.88 15.20 -9.66
N ALA A 165 7.57 14.48 -10.56
CA ALA A 165 8.48 15.05 -11.53
C ALA A 165 7.76 15.84 -12.63
N ALA A 166 6.61 15.34 -13.10
CA ALA A 166 5.78 15.97 -14.11
C ALA A 166 5.07 17.25 -13.62
N ALA A 167 4.91 17.42 -12.31
CA ALA A 167 4.20 18.55 -11.70
C ALA A 167 4.95 19.89 -11.90
N THR A 168 4.25 20.99 -12.21
CA THR A 168 4.84 22.34 -12.21
C THR A 168 5.29 22.76 -10.81
N ALA A 169 6.32 23.61 -10.73
CA ALA A 169 6.83 24.18 -9.48
C ALA A 169 5.70 24.78 -8.64
N SER A 170 5.42 24.15 -7.50
CA SER A 170 4.28 24.47 -6.63
C SER A 170 4.46 23.80 -5.26
N THR A 171 3.66 24.22 -4.29
CA THR A 171 3.58 23.56 -2.97
C THR A 171 3.12 22.10 -3.08
N THR A 172 2.26 21.80 -4.06
CA THR A 172 1.82 20.43 -4.36
C THR A 172 2.98 19.58 -4.85
N ARG A 173 3.77 20.05 -5.83
CA ARG A 173 4.99 19.37 -6.28
C ARG A 173 5.93 19.10 -5.12
N THR A 174 6.24 20.11 -4.30
CA THR A 174 7.13 19.97 -3.15
C THR A 174 6.65 18.88 -2.19
N THR A 175 5.33 18.82 -1.95
CA THR A 175 4.73 17.82 -1.07
C THR A 175 4.82 16.41 -1.68
N LEU A 176 4.50 16.25 -2.97
CA LEU A 176 4.61 14.99 -3.69
C LEU A 176 6.06 14.46 -3.69
N VAL A 177 7.02 15.32 -4.03
CA VAL A 177 8.45 14.98 -4.03
C VAL A 177 8.91 14.55 -2.64
N LYS A 178 8.51 15.27 -1.59
CA LYS A 178 8.87 14.92 -0.21
C LYS A 178 8.34 13.53 0.16
N THR A 179 7.07 13.25 -0.13
CA THR A 179 6.49 11.93 0.15
C THR A 179 7.14 10.84 -0.68
N ALA A 180 7.36 11.05 -1.99
CA ALA A 180 8.04 10.10 -2.85
C ALA A 180 9.44 9.72 -2.32
N LYS A 181 10.21 10.70 -1.83
CA LYS A 181 11.51 10.44 -1.19
C LYS A 181 11.40 9.61 0.08
N LEU A 182 10.37 9.85 0.91
CA LEU A 182 10.13 9.04 2.11
C LEU A 182 9.78 7.60 1.75
N LEU A 183 8.99 7.40 0.69
CA LEU A 183 8.67 6.07 0.18
C LEU A 183 9.90 5.40 -0.46
N ALA A 184 10.79 6.16 -1.10
CA ALA A 184 12.03 5.60 -1.64
C ALA A 184 13.04 5.18 -0.55
N ALA A 185 12.88 5.65 0.69
CA ALA A 185 13.68 5.17 1.80
C ALA A 185 13.30 3.69 2.07
N ASN A 186 14.32 2.83 2.22
CA ASN A 186 14.21 1.42 2.60
C ASN A 186 13.97 0.38 1.48
N VAL A 187 14.35 0.67 0.22
CA VAL A 187 14.41 -0.32 -0.88
C VAL A 187 15.22 -1.58 -0.50
N ALA A 188 16.24 -1.44 0.34
CA ALA A 188 17.09 -2.56 0.77
C ALA A 188 16.31 -3.70 1.45
N LEU A 189 15.20 -3.40 2.15
CA LEU A 189 14.38 -4.45 2.74
C LEU A 189 13.63 -5.26 1.67
N PHE A 190 13.18 -4.62 0.60
CA PHE A 190 12.51 -5.30 -0.52
C PHE A 190 13.48 -6.19 -1.31
N GLU A 191 14.71 -5.72 -1.57
CA GLU A 191 15.75 -6.55 -2.18
C GLU A 191 16.09 -7.78 -1.32
N LYS A 192 16.10 -7.62 0.01
CA LYS A 192 16.29 -8.75 0.93
C LYS A 192 15.18 -9.80 0.80
N VAL A 193 13.92 -9.38 0.62
CA VAL A 193 12.79 -10.29 0.42
C VAL A 193 12.94 -11.04 -0.90
N ARG A 194 13.31 -10.35 -1.98
CA ARG A 194 13.60 -10.95 -3.29
C ARG A 194 14.69 -12.02 -3.21
N ALA A 195 15.78 -11.72 -2.51
CA ALA A 195 16.86 -12.69 -2.29
C ALA A 195 16.41 -13.90 -1.45
N LEU A 196 15.67 -13.67 -0.37
CA LEU A 196 15.15 -14.74 0.50
C LEU A 196 14.18 -15.66 -0.24
N ARG A 197 13.28 -15.10 -1.05
CA ARG A 197 12.37 -15.86 -1.90
C ARG A 197 13.15 -16.80 -2.83
N LYS A 198 14.12 -16.27 -3.58
CA LYS A 198 14.96 -17.05 -4.49
C LYS A 198 15.69 -18.18 -3.76
N ALA A 199 16.30 -17.88 -2.60
CA ALA A 199 17.00 -18.86 -1.80
C ALA A 199 16.07 -19.97 -1.28
N SER A 200 14.85 -19.63 -0.83
CA SER A 200 13.88 -20.60 -0.33
C SER A 200 13.41 -21.57 -1.40
N ILE A 201 13.14 -21.08 -2.61
CA ILE A 201 12.72 -21.93 -3.74
C ILE A 201 13.83 -22.95 -4.09
N VAL A 202 15.07 -22.48 -4.18
CA VAL A 202 16.23 -23.36 -4.45
C VAL A 202 16.43 -24.38 -3.33
N GLN A 203 16.25 -23.97 -2.07
CA GLN A 203 16.38 -24.88 -0.92
C GLN A 203 15.28 -25.94 -0.92
N ALA A 204 14.03 -25.55 -1.17
CA ALA A 204 12.89 -26.47 -1.25
C ALA A 204 13.09 -27.51 -2.36
N ALA A 205 13.58 -27.09 -3.53
CA ALA A 205 13.86 -27.98 -4.66
C ALA A 205 15.00 -28.99 -4.41
N ARG A 206 15.87 -28.74 -3.42
CA ARG A 206 17.03 -29.60 -3.10
C ARG A 206 16.76 -30.61 -1.98
N LYS A 207 15.70 -30.45 -1.19
CA LYS A 207 15.35 -31.41 -0.15
C LYS A 207 14.76 -32.66 -0.81
N LYS A 208 15.54 -33.74 -0.80
CA LYS A 208 15.06 -35.12 -0.99
C LYS A 208 14.59 -35.66 0.35
#